data_AF-A0A212DIY1-F1
#
_entry.id   AF-A0A212DIY1-F1
#
_cell.length_a   1.000
_cell.length_b   1.000
_cell.length_c   1.000
_cell.angle_alpha   90.00
_cell.angle_beta   90.00
_cell.angle_gamma   90.00
#
_symmetry.space_group_name_H-M   'P 1'
#
loop_
_entity.id
_entity.type
_entity.pdbx_description
1 polymer ?
#
loop_
_entity_poly.entity_id
_entity_poly.type
_entity_poly.pdbx_seq_one_letter_code
_entity_poly.pdbx_strand_id
1 'polypeptide(L)'
;MQECSELPDMTFGSGGHTRAILQKEPDITLYALDRDPTAYAIAEQLSELYPKQIRAILGQFSQAEALLMEAGVQPGTLDGVLLDLGCSSMQLDTPERGFSLRKDGPLDMRMDGDRYPDRPTAADVVNALDQQALASILRTYGEEKHAKKIASAIVQARSLYPITRTQQLASIVAVELEKLNCFRDAQDLASTSSQHRSFSTVAVTKLAVLLGIVLCMSISCQSLALATRM
;
A
#
# COMPACT_ATOMS: atom_id res chain seq x y z
N MET A 1 -39.82 -8.50 -8.12
CA MET A 1 -38.56 -9.29 -8.11
C MET A 1 -37.55 -8.37 -7.49
N GLN A 2 -37.00 -8.73 -6.33
CA GLN A 2 -35.95 -7.93 -5.71
C GLN A 2 -34.69 -8.18 -6.54
N GLU A 3 -34.13 -7.15 -7.16
CA GLU A 3 -32.88 -7.27 -7.91
C GLU A 3 -31.80 -7.75 -6.94
N CYS A 4 -31.02 -8.74 -7.37
CA CYS A 4 -29.89 -9.27 -6.61
C CYS A 4 -28.84 -8.16 -6.56
N SER A 5 -28.59 -7.61 -5.37
CA SER A 5 -27.67 -6.48 -5.26
C SER A 5 -26.24 -6.89 -5.62
N GLU A 6 -25.57 -6.07 -6.43
CA GLU A 6 -24.21 -6.34 -6.92
C GLU A 6 -23.23 -5.29 -6.37
N LEU A 7 -22.18 -5.76 -5.70
CA LEU A 7 -21.18 -4.86 -5.08
C LEU A 7 -19.76 -5.42 -5.22
N PRO A 8 -18.84 -4.71 -5.91
CA PRO A 8 -17.43 -5.04 -5.85
C PRO A 8 -16.75 -4.57 -4.55
N ASP A 9 -15.98 -5.48 -3.96
CA ASP A 9 -14.97 -5.19 -2.95
C ASP A 9 -13.60 -5.15 -3.64
N MET A 10 -13.12 -3.95 -3.92
CA MET A 10 -11.94 -3.69 -4.77
C MET A 10 -10.60 -3.87 -4.04
N THR A 11 -10.66 -4.15 -2.74
CA THR A 11 -9.52 -4.31 -1.84
C THR A 11 -9.84 -5.43 -0.85
N PHE A 12 -10.23 -6.59 -1.38
CA PHE A 12 -10.76 -7.70 -0.58
C PHE A 12 -9.88 -8.03 0.64
N GLY A 13 -8.56 -8.03 0.47
CA GLY A 13 -7.61 -8.28 1.54
C GLY A 13 -7.87 -9.63 2.21
N SER A 14 -8.16 -9.62 3.51
CA SER A 14 -8.48 -10.84 4.24
C SER A 14 -9.96 -11.23 4.18
N GLY A 15 -10.83 -10.41 3.56
CA GLY A 15 -12.26 -10.64 3.41
C GLY A 15 -13.10 -10.27 4.64
N GLY A 16 -12.60 -9.39 5.52
CA GLY A 16 -13.32 -8.98 6.73
C GLY A 16 -14.63 -8.25 6.41
N HIS A 17 -14.56 -7.25 5.53
CA HIS A 17 -15.74 -6.51 5.07
C HIS A 17 -16.69 -7.40 4.26
N THR A 18 -16.16 -8.16 3.29
CA THR A 18 -16.94 -9.08 2.45
C THR A 18 -17.76 -10.06 3.31
N ARG A 19 -17.15 -10.69 4.32
CA ARG A 19 -17.87 -11.61 5.23
C ARG A 19 -18.92 -10.90 6.06
N ALA A 20 -18.64 -9.68 6.54
CA ALA A 20 -19.62 -8.90 7.28
C ALA A 20 -20.83 -8.50 6.43
N ILE A 21 -20.63 -8.26 5.12
CA ILE A 21 -21.70 -7.97 4.17
C ILE A 21 -22.52 -9.24 3.88
N LEU A 22 -21.86 -10.37 3.58
CA LEU A 22 -22.53 -11.67 3.37
C LEU A 22 -23.44 -12.07 4.55
N GLN A 23 -23.05 -11.72 5.78
CA GLN A 23 -23.85 -12.01 6.99
C GLN A 23 -25.13 -11.17 7.08
N LYS A 24 -25.14 -9.97 6.49
CA LYS A 24 -26.27 -9.04 6.54
C LYS A 24 -27.18 -9.15 5.33
N GLU A 25 -26.61 -9.38 4.15
CA GLU A 25 -27.31 -9.42 2.87
C GLU A 25 -27.13 -10.81 2.24
N PRO A 26 -28.05 -11.77 2.47
CA PRO A 26 -27.91 -13.13 1.97
C PRO A 26 -28.06 -13.24 0.45
N ASP A 27 -28.76 -12.29 -0.18
CA ASP A 27 -29.03 -12.29 -1.63
C ASP A 27 -28.05 -11.40 -2.42
N ILE A 28 -26.93 -10.96 -1.83
CA ILE A 28 -25.94 -10.11 -2.51
C ILE A 28 -24.97 -10.93 -3.36
N THR A 29 -24.56 -10.37 -4.50
CA THR A 29 -23.39 -10.82 -5.26
C THR A 29 -22.23 -9.86 -5.03
N LEU A 30 -21.11 -10.38 -4.50
CA LEU A 30 -19.88 -9.65 -4.23
C LEU A 30 -18.77 -10.09 -5.20
N TYR A 31 -18.14 -9.10 -5.81
CA TYR A 31 -16.94 -9.29 -6.63
C TYR A 31 -15.73 -8.98 -5.75
N ALA A 32 -15.08 -10.01 -5.23
CA ALA A 32 -13.92 -9.93 -4.36
C ALA A 32 -12.65 -9.76 -5.21
N LEU A 33 -12.25 -8.51 -5.43
CA LEU A 33 -11.10 -8.14 -6.23
C LEU A 33 -9.91 -7.80 -5.32
N ASP A 34 -8.78 -8.43 -5.58
CA ASP A 34 -7.50 -8.01 -5.02
C ASP A 34 -6.36 -8.28 -6.01
N ARG A 35 -5.32 -7.47 -5.89
CA ARG A 35 -4.11 -7.60 -6.70
C ARG A 35 -3.13 -8.61 -6.08
N ASP A 36 -3.23 -8.81 -4.77
CA ASP A 36 -2.38 -9.71 -4.00
C ASP A 36 -2.83 -11.18 -4.19
N PRO A 37 -1.96 -12.06 -4.69
CA PRO A 37 -2.28 -13.49 -4.84
C PRO A 37 -2.73 -14.15 -3.53
N THR A 38 -2.19 -13.72 -2.38
CA THR A 38 -2.57 -14.28 -1.08
C THR A 38 -4.02 -13.93 -0.75
N ALA A 39 -4.45 -12.68 -1.02
CA ALA A 39 -5.83 -12.26 -0.82
C ALA A 39 -6.77 -12.96 -1.81
N TYR A 40 -6.36 -13.08 -3.08
CA TYR A 40 -7.12 -13.81 -4.09
C TYR A 40 -7.33 -15.28 -3.72
N ALA A 41 -6.32 -15.99 -3.22
CA ALA A 41 -6.48 -17.38 -2.78
C ALA A 41 -7.53 -17.51 -1.64
N ILE A 42 -7.60 -16.53 -0.75
CA ILE A 42 -8.64 -16.47 0.30
C ILE A 42 -10.01 -16.19 -0.31
N ALA A 43 -10.09 -15.32 -1.33
CA ALA A 43 -11.32 -15.05 -2.06
C ALA A 43 -11.81 -16.28 -2.83
N GLU A 44 -10.92 -17.06 -3.44
CA GLU A 44 -11.24 -18.34 -4.10
C GLU A 44 -11.83 -19.33 -3.10
N GLN A 45 -11.18 -19.53 -1.94
CA GLN A 45 -11.73 -20.38 -0.87
C GLN A 45 -13.10 -19.90 -0.39
N LEU A 46 -13.28 -18.58 -0.27
CA LEU A 46 -14.58 -18.01 0.11
C LEU A 46 -15.63 -18.24 -0.99
N SER A 47 -15.23 -18.22 -2.27
CA SER A 47 -16.11 -18.49 -3.40
C SER A 47 -16.60 -19.94 -3.44
N GLU A 48 -15.81 -20.90 -2.99
CA GLU A 48 -16.24 -22.30 -2.84
C GLU A 48 -17.32 -22.44 -1.75
N LEU A 49 -17.21 -21.67 -0.67
CA LEU A 49 -18.20 -21.65 0.42
C LEU A 49 -19.50 -20.92 0.02
N TYR A 50 -19.39 -19.92 -0.84
CA TYR A 50 -20.50 -19.07 -1.27
C TYR A 50 -20.59 -18.96 -2.81
N PRO A 51 -20.82 -20.09 -3.53
CA PRO A 51 -20.66 -20.16 -4.98
C PRO A 51 -21.69 -19.33 -5.77
N LYS A 52 -22.77 -18.88 -5.13
CA LYS A 52 -23.75 -18.00 -5.74
C LYS A 52 -23.46 -16.52 -5.49
N GLN A 53 -22.77 -16.19 -4.40
CA GLN A 53 -22.63 -14.83 -3.90
C GLN A 53 -21.22 -14.27 -4.11
N ILE A 54 -20.18 -15.09 -4.20
CA ILE A 54 -18.80 -14.59 -4.33
C ILE A 54 -18.24 -14.90 -5.72
N ARG A 55 -17.61 -13.89 -6.30
CA ARG A 55 -16.76 -13.99 -7.50
C ARG A 55 -15.38 -13.46 -7.15
N ALA A 56 -14.38 -14.34 -7.10
CA ALA A 56 -12.99 -13.95 -6.86
C ALA A 56 -12.36 -13.39 -8.15
N ILE A 57 -11.67 -12.26 -8.06
CA ILE A 57 -11.01 -11.60 -9.19
C ILE A 57 -9.58 -11.22 -8.81
N LEU A 58 -8.60 -11.69 -9.57
CA LEU A 58 -7.20 -11.36 -9.37
C LEU A 58 -6.78 -10.19 -10.27
N GLY A 59 -6.64 -8.98 -9.72
CA GLY A 59 -6.28 -7.81 -10.52
C GLY A 59 -6.17 -6.52 -9.74
N GLN A 60 -5.69 -5.47 -10.40
CA GLN A 60 -5.60 -4.14 -9.81
C GLN A 60 -6.96 -3.45 -9.89
N PHE A 61 -7.37 -2.73 -8.85
CA PHE A 61 -8.63 -1.98 -8.88
C PHE A 61 -8.65 -0.89 -9.97
N SER A 62 -7.48 -0.43 -10.46
CA SER A 62 -7.36 0.46 -11.62
C SER A 62 -7.81 -0.20 -12.94
N GLN A 63 -7.91 -1.52 -12.96
CA GLN A 63 -8.39 -2.34 -14.07
C GLN A 63 -9.79 -2.90 -13.79
N ALA A 64 -10.45 -2.45 -12.72
CA ALA A 64 -11.69 -3.05 -12.23
C ALA A 64 -12.80 -3.05 -13.28
N GLU A 65 -12.95 -1.99 -14.07
CA GLU A 65 -13.96 -1.92 -15.12
C GLU A 65 -13.86 -3.11 -16.09
N ALA A 66 -12.67 -3.32 -16.68
CA ALA A 66 -12.42 -4.42 -17.60
C ALA A 66 -12.62 -5.79 -16.93
N LEU A 67 -12.09 -5.96 -15.71
CA LEU A 67 -12.19 -7.21 -14.97
C LEU A 67 -13.61 -7.57 -14.56
N LEU A 68 -14.43 -6.57 -14.18
CA LEU A 68 -15.83 -6.77 -13.83
C LEU A 68 -16.67 -7.10 -15.07
N MET A 69 -16.40 -6.44 -16.21
CA MET A 69 -17.06 -6.78 -17.48
C MET A 69 -16.72 -8.21 -17.91
N GLU A 70 -15.46 -8.63 -17.76
CA GLU A 70 -15.03 -10.02 -17.99
C GLU A 70 -15.73 -11.01 -17.05
N ALA A 71 -16.01 -10.58 -15.81
CA ALA A 71 -16.78 -11.36 -14.84
C ALA A 71 -18.31 -11.36 -15.09
N GLY A 72 -18.78 -10.65 -16.12
CA GLY A 72 -20.18 -10.63 -16.55
C GLY A 72 -21.02 -9.46 -16.03
N VAL A 73 -20.42 -8.54 -15.26
CA VAL A 73 -21.10 -7.34 -14.76
C VAL A 73 -21.50 -6.45 -15.93
N GLN A 74 -22.75 -6.00 -15.94
CA GLN A 74 -23.23 -5.07 -16.95
C GLN A 74 -23.06 -3.62 -16.48
N PRO A 75 -22.75 -2.67 -17.37
CA PRO A 75 -22.68 -1.27 -17.00
C PRO A 75 -23.99 -0.78 -16.37
N GLY A 76 -23.88 -0.09 -15.24
CA GLY A 76 -25.03 0.47 -14.51
C GLY A 76 -25.80 -0.50 -13.61
N THR A 77 -25.32 -1.74 -13.40
CA THR A 77 -25.96 -2.71 -12.48
C THR A 77 -25.38 -2.73 -11.07
N LEU A 78 -24.28 -2.03 -10.83
CA LEU A 78 -23.64 -2.00 -9.51
C LEU A 78 -24.36 -1.05 -8.56
N ASP A 79 -24.66 -1.51 -7.35
CA ASP A 79 -25.32 -0.72 -6.31
C ASP A 79 -24.33 0.12 -5.48
N GLY A 80 -23.05 -0.20 -5.58
CA GLY A 80 -21.99 0.50 -4.84
C GLY A 80 -20.62 -0.08 -5.10
N VAL A 81 -19.61 0.48 -4.44
CA VAL A 81 -18.23 -0.01 -4.47
C VAL A 81 -17.62 0.11 -3.09
N LEU A 82 -16.89 -0.92 -2.66
CA LEU A 82 -16.11 -0.90 -1.44
C LEU A 82 -14.63 -0.77 -1.76
N LEU A 83 -13.98 0.20 -1.10
CA LEU A 83 -12.55 0.48 -1.16
C LEU A 83 -12.04 0.74 0.26
N ASP A 84 -11.18 -0.15 0.75
CA ASP A 84 -10.39 0.00 1.97
C ASP A 84 -8.92 0.17 1.57
N LEU A 85 -8.50 1.44 1.47
CA LEU A 85 -7.18 1.79 0.98
C LEU A 85 -6.13 1.63 2.08
N GLY A 86 -5.17 0.74 1.85
CA GLY A 86 -4.04 0.53 2.76
C GLY A 86 -3.33 -0.78 2.51
N CYS A 87 -2.46 -1.15 3.46
CA CYS A 87 -1.89 -2.49 3.51
C CYS A 87 -2.73 -3.38 4.42
N SER A 88 -2.93 -4.63 4.02
CA SER A 88 -3.60 -5.62 4.87
C SER A 88 -2.68 -6.08 6.01
N SER A 89 -3.27 -6.57 7.10
CA SER A 89 -2.50 -7.20 8.18
C SER A 89 -1.62 -8.34 7.69
N MET A 90 -2.12 -9.14 6.73
CA MET A 90 -1.39 -10.26 6.13
C MET A 90 -0.09 -9.81 5.45
N GLN A 91 -0.09 -8.62 4.85
CA GLN A 91 1.11 -8.00 4.26
C GLN A 91 2.07 -7.48 5.33
N LEU A 92 1.56 -6.86 6.39
CA LEU A 92 2.37 -6.31 7.49
C LEU A 92 2.95 -7.38 8.41
N ASP A 93 2.28 -8.52 8.52
CA ASP A 93 2.66 -9.60 9.42
C ASP A 93 3.68 -10.57 8.83
N THR A 94 3.82 -10.58 7.50
CA THR A 94 4.75 -11.41 6.72
C THR A 94 6.03 -10.62 6.41
N PRO A 95 7.15 -10.80 7.14
CA PRO A 95 8.35 -9.99 6.98
C PRO A 95 8.93 -10.06 5.56
N GLU A 96 8.82 -11.22 4.91
CA GLU A 96 9.34 -11.48 3.56
C GLU A 96 8.73 -10.58 2.50
N ARG A 97 7.52 -10.05 2.74
CA ARG A 97 6.84 -9.09 1.86
C ARG A 97 7.41 -7.68 1.96
N GLY A 98 8.17 -7.36 3.00
CA GLY A 98 8.87 -6.09 3.14
C GLY A 98 8.02 -4.89 3.56
N PHE A 99 6.74 -5.06 3.93
CA PHE A 99 5.90 -3.95 4.39
C PHE A 99 6.12 -3.58 5.85
N SER A 100 6.65 -4.51 6.65
CA SER A 100 6.94 -4.27 8.06
C SER A 100 8.28 -3.57 8.25
N LEU A 101 8.29 -2.55 9.09
CA LEU A 101 9.53 -1.96 9.61
C LEU A 101 9.89 -2.44 11.00
N ARG A 102 8.97 -3.16 11.66
CA ARG A 102 9.22 -3.76 12.98
C ARG A 102 9.87 -5.13 12.83
N LYS A 103 9.44 -5.89 11.82
CA LYS A 103 10.01 -7.18 11.48
C LYS A 103 10.90 -6.99 10.26
N ASP A 104 12.17 -7.38 10.36
CA ASP A 104 13.11 -7.21 9.25
C ASP A 104 12.83 -8.16 8.10
N GLY A 105 12.95 -7.65 6.88
CA GLY A 105 12.74 -8.43 5.67
C GLY A 105 13.38 -7.78 4.44
N PRO A 106 13.29 -8.45 3.29
CA PRO A 106 13.66 -7.86 2.00
C PRO A 106 12.88 -6.56 1.78
N LEU A 107 13.53 -5.54 1.23
CA LEU A 107 12.90 -4.28 0.87
C LEU A 107 12.12 -4.45 -0.46
N ASP A 108 11.06 -5.26 -0.44
CA ASP A 108 10.23 -5.56 -1.62
C ASP A 108 9.04 -4.60 -1.76
N MET A 109 8.06 -4.69 -0.85
CA MET A 109 6.86 -3.85 -0.79
C MET A 109 5.92 -3.92 -2.00
N ARG A 110 6.05 -4.94 -2.88
CA ARG A 110 5.08 -5.16 -3.96
C ARG A 110 3.85 -5.90 -3.42
N MET A 111 2.68 -5.30 -3.62
CA MET A 111 1.40 -5.95 -3.27
C MET A 111 1.07 -7.14 -4.18
N ASP A 112 1.56 -7.14 -5.43
CA ASP A 112 1.33 -8.24 -6.39
C ASP A 112 2.19 -9.48 -6.10
N GLY A 113 3.07 -9.42 -5.10
CA GLY A 113 4.15 -10.39 -4.94
C GLY A 113 5.00 -10.49 -6.21
N ASP A 114 5.29 -11.72 -6.63
CA ASP A 114 6.12 -12.01 -7.80
C ASP A 114 5.34 -12.15 -9.12
N ARG A 115 4.06 -11.76 -9.17
CA ARG A 115 3.26 -11.82 -10.41
C ARG A 115 3.87 -11.00 -11.55
N TYR A 116 4.62 -9.94 -11.21
CA TYR A 116 5.29 -9.08 -12.17
C TYR A 116 6.76 -8.92 -11.78
N PRO A 117 7.62 -9.90 -12.11
CA PRO A 117 9.02 -9.92 -11.66
C PRO A 117 9.82 -8.74 -12.22
N ASP A 118 9.44 -8.23 -13.39
CA ASP A 118 10.09 -7.08 -14.04
C ASP A 118 9.70 -5.73 -13.39
N ARG A 119 8.74 -5.71 -12.47
CA ARG A 119 8.38 -4.48 -11.75
C ARG A 119 9.39 -4.21 -10.64
N PRO A 120 9.85 -2.95 -10.50
CA PRO A 120 10.83 -2.60 -9.49
C PRO A 120 10.29 -2.86 -8.08
N THR A 121 11.16 -3.37 -7.23
CA THR A 121 10.97 -3.43 -5.78
C THR A 121 11.24 -2.06 -5.14
N ALA A 122 10.89 -1.91 -3.86
CA ALA A 122 11.32 -0.76 -3.08
C ALA A 122 12.85 -0.65 -3.01
N ALA A 123 13.58 -1.76 -2.98
CA ALA A 123 15.04 -1.79 -3.04
C ALA A 123 15.53 -1.18 -4.36
N ASP A 124 14.94 -1.54 -5.49
CA ASP A 124 15.33 -1.01 -6.81
C ASP A 124 15.11 0.51 -6.85
N VAL A 125 13.97 0.98 -6.36
CA VAL A 125 13.63 2.41 -6.31
C VAL A 125 14.64 3.18 -5.46
N VAL A 126 14.90 2.74 -4.22
CA VAL A 126 15.80 3.47 -3.31
C VAL A 126 17.26 3.40 -3.75
N ASN A 127 17.66 2.39 -4.54
CA ASN A 127 19.03 2.27 -5.02
C ASN A 127 19.26 2.93 -6.39
N ALA A 128 18.23 3.10 -7.22
CA ALA A 128 18.36 3.63 -8.58
C ALA A 128 17.98 5.11 -8.73
N LEU A 129 16.90 5.57 -8.10
CA LEU A 129 16.38 6.93 -8.34
C LEU A 129 17.34 8.00 -7.83
N ASP A 130 17.45 9.13 -8.54
CA ASP A 130 18.23 10.27 -8.04
C ASP A 130 17.61 10.90 -6.77
N GLN A 131 18.38 11.76 -6.10
CA GLN A 131 17.95 12.42 -4.87
C GLN A 131 16.68 13.26 -5.06
N GLN A 132 16.51 13.91 -6.20
CA GLN A 132 15.37 14.78 -6.46
C GLN A 132 14.09 13.97 -6.67
N ALA A 133 14.16 12.89 -7.43
CA ALA A 133 13.08 11.95 -7.65
C ALA A 133 12.66 11.29 -6.32
N LEU A 134 13.62 10.83 -5.51
CA LEU A 134 13.34 10.31 -4.17
C LEU A 134 12.65 11.36 -3.30
N ALA A 135 13.20 12.57 -3.21
CA ALA A 135 12.59 13.64 -2.42
C ALA A 135 11.17 13.99 -2.90
N SER A 136 10.91 13.93 -4.21
CA SER A 136 9.58 14.15 -4.78
C SER A 136 8.60 13.08 -4.34
N ILE A 137 8.99 11.80 -4.41
CA ILE A 137 8.16 10.68 -3.95
C ILE A 137 7.81 10.83 -2.46
N LEU A 138 8.82 11.05 -1.62
CA LEU A 138 8.63 11.17 -0.17
C LEU A 138 7.76 12.38 0.20
N ARG A 139 7.85 13.48 -0.55
CA ARG A 139 7.04 14.68 -0.32
C ARG A 139 5.59 14.50 -0.80
N THR A 140 5.41 14.09 -2.06
CA THR A 140 4.10 14.05 -2.71
C THR A 140 3.21 13.00 -2.10
N TYR A 141 3.77 11.82 -1.89
CA TYR A 141 2.99 10.70 -1.39
C TYR A 141 3.11 10.61 0.13
N GLY A 142 4.30 10.85 0.70
CA GLY A 142 4.56 10.61 2.12
C GLY A 142 4.22 11.76 3.04
N GLU A 143 3.86 12.90 2.45
CA GLU A 143 3.63 14.16 3.16
C GLU A 143 4.81 14.55 4.05
N GLU A 144 6.02 14.09 3.70
CA GLU A 144 7.20 14.21 4.56
C GLU A 144 7.86 15.59 4.39
N LYS A 145 7.85 16.36 5.47
CA LYS A 145 8.42 17.72 5.50
C LYS A 145 9.93 17.72 5.26
N HIS A 146 10.62 16.68 5.72
CA HIS A 146 12.07 16.52 5.62
C HIS A 146 12.50 15.68 4.41
N ALA A 147 11.64 15.51 3.41
CA ALA A 147 11.86 14.66 2.23
C ALA A 147 13.23 14.86 1.56
N LYS A 148 13.68 16.11 1.37
CA LYS A 148 15.00 16.40 0.76
C LYS A 148 16.18 15.85 1.57
N LYS A 149 16.10 15.94 2.91
CA LYS A 149 17.16 15.50 3.82
C LYS A 149 17.19 13.97 3.93
N ILE A 150 16.01 13.36 4.04
CA ILE A 150 15.87 11.90 4.03
C ILE A 150 16.36 11.32 2.71
N ALA A 151 15.98 11.89 1.56
CA ALA A 151 16.49 11.47 0.26
C ALA A 151 18.01 11.59 0.16
N SER A 152 18.60 12.67 0.69
CA SER A 152 20.05 12.84 0.78
C SER A 152 20.70 11.72 1.60
N ALA A 153 20.13 11.39 2.76
CA ALA A 153 20.62 10.34 3.64
C ALA A 153 20.56 8.95 2.97
N ILE A 154 19.48 8.66 2.24
CA ILE A 154 19.34 7.43 1.45
C ILE A 154 20.43 7.35 0.37
N VAL A 155 20.63 8.42 -0.41
CA VAL A 155 21.64 8.48 -1.47
C VAL A 155 23.06 8.33 -0.91
N GLN A 156 23.34 8.96 0.24
CA GLN A 156 24.63 8.81 0.91
C GLN A 156 24.83 7.37 1.41
N ALA A 157 23.83 6.77 2.05
CA ALA A 157 23.93 5.42 2.59
C ALA A 157 24.16 4.38 1.48
N ARG A 158 23.40 4.46 0.37
CA ARG A 158 23.54 3.52 -0.75
C ARG A 158 24.87 3.64 -1.49
N SER A 159 25.56 4.78 -1.39
CA SER A 159 26.90 4.96 -1.97
C SER A 159 27.97 4.09 -1.30
N LEU A 160 27.72 3.65 -0.06
CA LEU A 160 28.58 2.73 0.68
C LEU A 160 28.18 1.28 0.41
N TYR A 161 26.92 0.95 0.64
CA TYR A 161 26.37 -0.39 0.40
C TYR A 161 24.90 -0.30 -0.05
N PRO A 162 24.46 -1.13 -1.02
CA PRO A 162 23.06 -1.17 -1.43
C PRO A 162 22.09 -1.42 -0.27
N ILE A 163 20.97 -0.70 -0.28
CA ILE A 163 19.91 -0.84 0.73
C ILE A 163 18.97 -1.96 0.28
N THR A 164 18.99 -3.10 0.96
CA THR A 164 18.26 -4.32 0.55
C THR A 164 17.23 -4.78 1.58
N ARG A 165 17.26 -4.21 2.80
CA ARG A 165 16.40 -4.62 3.90
C ARG A 165 15.61 -3.48 4.52
N THR A 166 14.44 -3.81 5.07
CA THR A 166 13.52 -2.84 5.67
C THR A 166 14.13 -2.14 6.88
N GLN A 167 14.85 -2.85 7.76
CA GLN A 167 15.51 -2.22 8.90
C GLN A 167 16.64 -1.26 8.49
N GLN A 168 17.37 -1.55 7.41
CA GLN A 168 18.42 -0.65 6.92
C GLN A 168 17.81 0.71 6.55
N LEU A 169 16.74 0.69 5.75
CA LEU A 169 16.02 1.90 5.36
C LEU A 169 15.45 2.61 6.60
N ALA A 170 14.81 1.88 7.51
CA ALA A 170 14.24 2.43 8.74
C ALA A 170 15.29 3.13 9.60
N SER A 171 16.47 2.52 9.79
CA SER A 171 17.56 3.11 10.57
C SER A 171 18.11 4.38 9.93
N ILE A 172 18.29 4.41 8.61
CA ILE A 172 18.76 5.62 7.90
C ILE A 172 17.81 6.79 8.14
N VAL A 173 16.50 6.55 7.99
CA VAL A 173 15.46 7.56 8.17
C VAL A 173 15.40 8.01 9.64
N ALA A 174 15.41 7.08 10.59
CA ALA A 174 15.34 7.38 12.01
C ALA A 174 16.51 8.27 12.46
N VAL A 175 17.74 7.91 12.06
CA VAL A 175 18.95 8.69 12.38
C VAL A 175 18.87 10.10 11.79
N GLU A 176 18.37 10.25 10.57
CA GLU A 176 18.24 11.58 9.96
C GLU A 176 17.20 12.43 10.68
N LEU A 177 16.05 11.87 11.03
CA LEU A 177 15.01 12.58 11.78
C LEU A 177 15.46 12.96 13.20
N GLU A 178 16.20 12.10 13.88
CA GLU A 178 16.76 12.39 15.20
C GLU A 178 17.74 13.57 15.17
N LYS A 179 18.64 13.63 14.18
CA LYS A 179 19.53 14.78 13.98
C LYS A 179 18.73 16.06 13.85
N LEU A 180 17.67 16.06 13.06
CA LEU A 180 16.84 17.24 12.81
C LEU A 180 16.13 17.75 14.05
N ASN A 181 15.65 16.83 14.89
CA ASN A 181 15.06 17.19 16.16
C ASN A 181 16.10 17.75 17.13
N CYS A 182 17.28 17.12 17.23
CA CYS A 182 18.35 17.62 18.09
C CYS A 182 18.82 19.03 17.69
N PHE A 183 18.92 19.33 16.39
CA PHE A 183 19.22 20.68 15.91
C PHE A 183 18.12 21.68 16.25
N ARG A 184 16.85 21.27 16.18
CA ARG A 184 15.73 22.13 16.53
C ARG A 184 15.66 22.38 18.03
N ASP A 185 15.88 21.37 18.86
CA ASP A 185 15.94 21.54 20.32
C ASP A 185 17.14 22.41 20.73
N ALA A 186 18.27 22.30 20.04
CA ALA A 186 19.42 23.19 20.25
C ALA A 186 19.12 24.65 19.88
N GLN A 187 18.18 24.91 18.96
CA GLN A 187 17.68 26.24 18.62
C GLN A 187 16.55 26.70 19.56
N ASP A 188 15.67 25.78 19.96
CA ASP A 188 14.54 25.99 20.87
C ASP A 188 14.96 26.00 22.36
N LEU A 189 16.23 25.73 22.69
CA LEU A 189 16.81 26.02 24.02
C LEU A 189 16.92 27.52 24.32
N ALA A 190 16.46 28.39 23.41
CA ALA A 190 16.08 29.77 23.69
C ALA A 190 14.61 29.96 24.14
N SER A 191 13.77 28.91 24.15
CA SER A 191 12.37 28.93 24.61
C SER A 191 11.81 27.53 24.93
N THR A 192 11.95 27.12 26.20
CA THR A 192 11.17 26.14 27.00
C THR A 192 10.52 24.87 26.39
N SER A 193 11.06 23.73 26.88
CA SER A 193 10.42 22.51 27.43
C SER A 193 9.55 21.55 26.59
N SER A 194 10.07 20.32 26.50
CA SER A 194 9.41 19.02 26.73
C SER A 194 8.24 18.60 25.84
N GLN A 195 8.56 17.86 24.77
CA GLN A 195 7.72 16.78 24.22
C GLN A 195 8.55 15.84 23.32
N HIS A 196 9.41 15.02 23.93
CA HIS A 196 10.17 13.98 23.23
C HIS A 196 9.73 12.60 23.68
N ARG A 197 8.81 12.00 22.93
CA ARG A 197 8.70 10.54 22.71
C ARG A 197 7.49 10.26 21.81
N SER A 198 7.71 9.45 20.77
CA SER A 198 6.74 8.83 19.84
C SER A 198 6.72 9.32 18.37
N PHE A 199 7.37 10.42 18.00
CA PHE A 199 7.33 10.91 16.61
C PHE A 199 8.19 10.11 15.60
N SER A 200 9.32 9.53 16.03
CA SER A 200 10.27 8.85 15.11
C SER A 200 9.68 7.58 14.49
N THR A 201 8.95 6.76 15.27
CA THR A 201 8.38 5.50 14.78
C THR A 201 7.25 5.71 13.76
N VAL A 202 6.44 6.76 13.92
CA VAL A 202 5.29 7.02 13.03
C VAL A 202 5.75 7.53 11.66
N ALA A 203 6.73 8.43 11.62
CA ALA A 203 7.29 8.96 10.36
C ALA A 203 7.99 7.88 9.53
N VAL A 204 8.78 7.03 10.20
CA VAL A 204 9.47 5.89 9.58
C VAL A 204 8.44 4.90 9.01
N THR A 205 7.38 4.58 9.76
CA THR A 205 6.30 3.67 9.31
C THR A 205 5.53 4.24 8.12
N LYS A 206 5.23 5.54 8.09
CA LYS A 206 4.59 6.19 6.94
C LYS A 206 5.44 6.10 5.68
N LEU A 207 6.75 6.33 5.77
CA LEU A 207 7.63 6.40 4.61
C LEU A 207 7.74 5.09 3.82
N ALA A 208 7.80 3.97 4.54
CA ALA A 208 8.00 2.64 3.96
C ALA A 208 6.71 2.07 3.37
N VAL A 209 5.61 2.12 4.13
CA VAL A 209 4.28 1.71 3.65
C VAL A 209 3.93 2.51 2.39
N LEU A 210 4.31 3.78 2.37
CA LEU A 210 4.10 4.63 1.24
C LEU A 210 5.00 4.33 0.04
N LEU A 211 6.27 3.98 0.21
CA LEU A 211 7.09 3.50 -0.92
C LEU A 211 6.41 2.30 -1.60
N GLY A 212 5.83 1.38 -0.82
CA GLY A 212 4.99 0.29 -1.32
C GLY A 212 3.72 0.75 -2.03
N ILE A 213 2.98 1.69 -1.44
CA ILE A 213 1.77 2.28 -2.03
C ILE A 213 2.10 3.07 -3.31
N VAL A 214 3.24 3.75 -3.41
CA VAL A 214 3.64 4.54 -4.58
C VAL A 214 4.09 3.63 -5.71
N LEU A 215 4.87 2.59 -5.43
CA LEU A 215 5.14 1.53 -6.40
C LEU A 215 3.85 0.89 -6.92
N CYS A 216 2.83 0.79 -6.05
CA CYS A 216 1.50 0.29 -6.37
C CYS A 216 0.66 1.29 -7.19
N MET A 217 0.71 2.59 -6.87
CA MET A 217 -0.13 3.65 -7.45
C MET A 217 0.48 4.34 -8.67
N SER A 218 1.79 4.53 -8.77
CA SER A 218 2.41 5.18 -9.94
C SER A 218 2.26 4.36 -11.23
N ILE A 219 2.07 3.05 -11.12
CA ILE A 219 1.74 2.18 -12.26
C ILE A 219 0.22 2.13 -12.53
N SER A 220 -0.61 2.40 -11.51
CA SER A 220 -2.07 2.25 -11.57
C SER A 220 -2.84 3.57 -11.84
N CYS A 221 -2.29 4.72 -11.45
CA CYS A 221 -2.98 6.02 -11.49
C CYS A 221 -3.01 6.69 -12.86
N GLN A 222 -2.23 6.24 -13.85
CA GLN A 222 -2.39 6.75 -15.23
C GLN A 222 -3.76 6.37 -15.82
N SER A 223 -4.44 5.35 -15.27
CA SER A 223 -5.76 4.89 -15.75
C SER A 223 -6.95 5.50 -14.99
N LEU A 224 -6.80 5.92 -13.73
CA LEU A 224 -7.93 6.35 -12.89
C LEU A 224 -8.47 7.75 -13.24
N ALA A 225 -7.69 8.59 -13.94
CA ALA A 225 -8.15 9.90 -14.42
C ALA A 225 -9.23 9.82 -15.52
N LEU A 226 -9.50 8.64 -16.08
CA LEU A 226 -10.56 8.42 -17.06
C LEU A 226 -11.89 7.95 -16.43
N ALA A 227 -11.88 7.38 -15.23
CA ALA A 227 -13.02 6.67 -14.64
C ALA A 227 -14.00 7.56 -13.84
N THR A 228 -13.73 8.86 -13.67
CA THR A 228 -14.62 9.81 -12.95
C THR A 228 -15.76 10.37 -13.82
N ARG A 229 -16.12 9.67 -14.91
CA ARG A 229 -17.26 10.01 -15.77
C ARG A 229 -18.22 8.83 -16.01
N MET A 230 -18.25 7.85 -15.10
CA MET A 230 -19.31 6.84 -15.05
C MET A 230 -20.38 7.27 -14.05
#